data_AF-A0A2D7UYJ8-F1
#
_entry.id   AF-A0A2D7UYJ8-F1
#
_cell.length_a   1.000
_cell.length_b   1.000
_cell.length_c   1.000
_cell.angle_alpha   90.00
_cell.angle_beta   90.00
_cell.angle_gamma   90.00
#
_symmetry.space_group_name_H-M   'P 1'
#
loop_
_entity.id
_entity.type
_entity.pdbx_description
1 polymer ?
#
loop_
_entity_poly.entity_id
_entity_poly.type
_entity_poly.pdbx_seq_one_letter_code
_entity_poly.pdbx_strand_id
1 'polypeptide(L)'
;MSIIEPIPGAYEGSTDLYLVDGEYYRTGKDSFGVSTYVQQLVGRPSDPEVPIQMNAQEFSNISRGWTWLDKAQTPGADLRAFMPSVDSLIVNLGPLAAQDPSMQRLFAGIPQGEFLLPNGEIDVLALETAYRQTDYYNSTTNKARLWSESSDAERQVQVANELSTIAELWRIFTGQNVTLPDTMAELDDNPMFKGWRDKAYQLAQGFINQATLLNKWLQPMAEQIEGSPWSRRLLEEERAGKQEVIDLETKKGEIRDIGNRYGLSLSNEMITKYGNDIINNELSDEELEQKLDEQSLVLYPNKPIGMDWVTYADPWRRVHAELYETSMPDHTDSDLAKALADGSSLSDYRKTIRKTNRWLGTQNARDSLISELSLAGRRMGFG
;
A
#
# COMPACT_ATOMS: atom_id res chain seq x y z
N MET A 1 -5.87 15.33 -5.91
CA MET A 1 -5.56 15.54 -4.48
C MET A 1 -6.88 15.58 -3.74
N SER A 2 -7.44 14.41 -3.44
CA SER A 2 -8.76 14.32 -2.81
C SER A 2 -8.58 14.43 -1.31
N ILE A 3 -9.04 15.56 -0.77
CA ILE A 3 -9.24 15.75 0.66
C ILE A 3 -10.32 14.73 1.04
N ILE A 4 -9.92 13.68 1.74
CA ILE A 4 -10.87 12.77 2.38
C ILE A 4 -11.48 13.59 3.51
N GLU A 5 -12.68 14.10 3.29
CA GLU A 5 -13.47 14.72 4.35
C GLU A 5 -13.68 13.68 5.48
N PRO A 6 -13.54 14.08 6.76
CA PRO A 6 -13.86 13.19 7.87
C PRO A 6 -15.33 12.79 7.76
N ILE A 7 -15.60 11.48 7.82
CA ILE A 7 -16.96 10.94 7.87
C ILE A 7 -17.68 11.62 9.04
N PRO A 8 -18.73 12.42 8.80
CA PRO A 8 -19.52 13.00 9.88
C PRO A 8 -20.21 11.85 10.63
N GLY A 9 -19.82 11.65 11.89
CA GLY A 9 -20.27 10.52 12.70
C GLY A 9 -19.16 9.66 13.29
N ALA A 10 -17.88 10.03 13.15
CA ALA A 10 -16.84 9.58 14.07
C ALA A 10 -17.18 10.13 15.47
N TYR A 11 -17.90 9.33 16.24
CA TYR A 11 -18.36 9.68 17.59
C TYR A 11 -17.16 10.03 18.48
N GLU A 12 -17.21 11.21 19.08
CA GLU A 12 -16.51 11.51 20.33
C GLU A 12 -16.90 10.41 21.32
N GLY A 13 -15.94 9.55 21.71
CA GLY A 13 -16.12 8.68 22.85
C GLY A 13 -16.32 9.55 24.08
N SER A 14 -17.57 9.91 24.39
CA SER A 14 -17.82 10.82 25.51
C SER A 14 -17.45 10.11 26.80
N THR A 15 -16.30 10.46 27.33
CA THR A 15 -15.91 10.12 28.68
C THR A 15 -16.43 11.19 29.61
N ASP A 16 -17.04 10.81 30.72
CA ASP A 16 -17.32 11.76 31.78
C ASP A 16 -16.17 11.71 32.78
N LEU A 17 -15.62 12.88 33.10
CA LEU A 17 -14.64 13.05 34.16
C LEU A 17 -15.36 13.39 35.47
N TYR A 18 -15.13 12.61 36.51
CA TYR A 18 -15.66 12.83 37.85
C TYR A 18 -14.54 13.22 38.81
N LEU A 19 -14.81 14.16 39.71
CA LEU A 19 -13.99 14.39 40.91
C LEU A 19 -14.79 13.93 42.11
N VAL A 20 -14.31 12.88 42.76
CA VAL A 20 -14.98 12.21 43.88
C VAL A 20 -14.04 12.23 45.07
N ASP A 21 -14.41 12.98 46.10
CA ASP A 21 -13.64 13.13 47.35
C ASP A 21 -12.15 13.45 47.15
N GLY A 22 -11.82 14.21 46.10
CA GLY A 22 -10.44 14.63 45.77
C GLY A 22 -9.71 13.70 44.80
N GLU A 23 -10.33 12.62 44.36
CA GLU A 23 -9.78 11.67 43.38
C GLU A 23 -10.54 11.77 42.05
N TYR A 24 -9.79 11.68 40.95
CA TYR A 24 -10.36 11.78 39.62
C TYR A 24 -10.73 10.41 39.08
N TYR A 25 -11.90 10.30 38.46
CA TYR A 25 -12.36 9.08 37.80
C TYR A 25 -12.84 9.39 36.39
N ARG A 26 -12.44 8.56 35.43
CA ARG A 26 -12.94 8.62 34.05
C ARG A 26 -13.86 7.44 33.82
N THR A 27 -15.07 7.71 33.35
CA THR A 27 -15.97 6.66 32.87
C THR A 27 -16.01 6.72 31.37
N GLY A 28 -16.29 5.60 30.73
CA GLY A 28 -16.68 5.66 29.35
C GLY A 28 -17.84 4.76 29.02
N LYS A 29 -18.39 5.08 27.87
CA LYS A 29 -19.73 4.72 27.45
C LYS A 29 -19.65 3.74 26.29
N ASP A 30 -20.60 2.81 26.25
CA ASP A 30 -20.79 1.92 25.12
C ASP A 30 -21.36 2.66 23.89
N SER A 31 -21.57 1.93 22.79
CA SER A 31 -22.14 2.47 21.54
C SER A 31 -23.58 2.96 21.67
N PHE A 32 -24.23 2.75 22.82
CA PHE A 32 -25.57 3.25 23.16
C PHE A 32 -25.52 4.44 24.13
N GLY A 33 -24.32 4.93 24.48
CA GLY A 33 -24.13 6.06 25.38
C GLY A 33 -24.29 5.71 26.86
N VAL A 34 -24.30 4.42 27.22
CA VAL A 34 -24.42 3.96 28.60
C VAL A 34 -23.04 3.77 29.21
N SER A 35 -22.78 4.40 30.36
CA SER A 35 -21.53 4.18 31.10
C SER A 35 -21.42 2.74 31.57
N THR A 36 -20.33 2.06 31.22
CA THR A 36 -20.15 0.62 31.52
C THR A 36 -18.89 0.32 32.32
N TYR A 37 -17.97 1.27 32.43
CA TYR A 37 -16.71 1.10 33.15
C TYR A 37 -16.26 2.39 33.84
N VAL A 38 -15.37 2.22 34.81
CA VAL A 38 -14.77 3.31 35.58
C VAL A 38 -13.29 3.04 35.82
N GLN A 39 -12.47 4.06 35.59
CA GLN A 39 -11.04 4.08 35.90
C GLN A 39 -10.74 5.22 36.86
N GLN A 40 -9.99 4.93 37.92
CA GLN A 40 -9.43 5.96 38.78
C GLN A 40 -8.15 6.53 38.13
N LEU A 41 -8.08 7.84 37.99
CA LEU A 41 -6.94 8.54 37.39
C LEU A 41 -5.89 8.92 38.44
N VAL A 42 -4.61 8.96 38.02
CA VAL A 42 -3.51 9.43 38.86
C VAL A 42 -3.34 10.93 38.68
N GLY A 43 -3.89 11.69 39.63
CA GLY A 43 -3.84 13.15 39.60
C GLY A 43 -4.84 13.77 38.62
N ARG A 44 -4.78 15.09 38.50
CA ARG A 44 -5.69 15.83 37.60
C ARG A 44 -5.29 15.59 36.15
N PRO A 45 -6.19 15.08 35.29
CA PRO A 45 -5.90 14.96 33.87
C PRO A 45 -5.61 16.33 33.23
N SER A 46 -4.74 16.33 32.22
CA SER A 46 -4.31 17.54 31.51
C SER A 46 -5.35 18.10 30.51
N ASP A 47 -6.47 17.40 30.34
CA ASP A 47 -7.56 17.80 29.45
C ASP A 47 -8.30 19.06 29.93
N PRO A 48 -8.88 19.86 29.01
CA PRO A 48 -9.67 21.04 29.35
C PRO A 48 -11.05 20.72 29.94
N GLU A 49 -11.42 19.44 30.08
CA GLU A 49 -12.71 19.01 30.62
C GLU A 49 -12.91 19.43 32.08
N VAL A 50 -14.09 19.99 32.38
CA VAL A 50 -14.48 20.36 33.75
C VAL A 50 -15.03 19.11 34.43
N PRO A 51 -14.41 18.63 35.54
CA PRO A 51 -14.87 17.43 36.22
C PRO A 51 -16.24 17.64 36.88
N ILE A 52 -17.12 16.64 36.76
CA ILE A 52 -18.37 16.54 37.48
C ILE A 52 -18.06 16.23 38.95
N GLN A 53 -18.42 17.16 39.84
CA GLN A 53 -18.22 17.00 41.28
C GLN A 53 -19.31 16.10 41.87
N MET A 54 -18.93 15.08 42.62
CA MET A 54 -19.86 14.27 43.42
C MET A 54 -19.17 13.65 44.62
N ASN A 55 -19.94 13.17 45.60
CA ASN A 55 -19.38 12.45 46.74
C ASN A 55 -19.27 10.94 46.44
N ALA A 56 -18.47 10.21 47.23
CA ALA A 56 -18.26 8.76 47.04
C ALA A 56 -19.56 7.94 47.07
N GLN A 57 -20.57 8.37 47.85
CA GLN A 57 -21.84 7.65 47.96
C GLN A 57 -22.68 7.78 46.68
N GLU A 58 -22.72 8.97 46.08
CA GLU A 58 -23.36 9.24 44.79
C GLU A 58 -22.66 8.46 43.68
N PHE A 59 -21.33 8.51 43.65
CA PHE A 59 -20.54 7.80 42.65
C PHE A 59 -20.75 6.28 42.72
N SER A 60 -20.69 5.72 43.93
CA SER A 60 -20.93 4.28 44.17
C SER A 60 -22.32 3.82 43.74
N ASN A 61 -23.33 4.70 43.84
CA ASN A 61 -24.70 4.38 43.44
C ASN A 61 -24.85 4.33 41.92
N ILE A 62 -24.22 5.25 41.18
CA ILE A 62 -24.28 5.26 39.71
C ILE A 62 -23.34 4.23 39.10
N SER A 63 -22.20 3.94 39.75
CA SER A 63 -21.22 2.97 39.27
C SER A 63 -21.57 1.52 39.62
N ARG A 64 -22.76 1.30 40.17
CA ARG A 64 -23.21 -0.02 40.62
C ARG A 64 -23.49 -0.89 39.38
N GLY A 65 -22.62 -1.87 39.14
CA GLY A 65 -22.69 -2.75 37.98
C GLY A 65 -21.73 -2.38 36.84
N TRP A 66 -20.93 -1.32 37.00
CA TRP A 66 -19.83 -1.00 36.07
C TRP A 66 -18.61 -1.86 36.35
N THR A 67 -17.81 -2.09 35.32
CA THR A 67 -16.54 -2.82 35.44
C THR A 67 -15.46 -1.86 35.96
N TRP A 68 -14.80 -2.24 37.07
CA TRP A 68 -13.73 -1.47 37.69
C TRP A 68 -12.37 -1.87 37.12
N LEU A 69 -11.62 -0.90 36.61
CA LEU A 69 -10.24 -1.07 36.17
C LEU A 69 -9.32 -0.66 37.31
N ASP A 70 -8.91 -1.65 38.11
CA ASP A 70 -8.24 -1.42 39.39
C ASP A 70 -6.74 -1.13 39.22
N LYS A 71 -6.25 -0.11 39.93
CA LYS A 71 -4.88 0.43 39.88
C LYS A 71 -3.79 -0.60 40.22
N ALA A 72 -4.15 -1.69 40.89
CA ALA A 72 -3.23 -2.69 41.42
C ALA A 72 -3.00 -3.91 40.51
N GLN A 73 -3.76 -4.09 39.41
CA GLN A 73 -3.62 -5.25 38.51
C GLN A 73 -2.87 -4.97 37.20
N THR A 74 -2.40 -3.75 36.99
CA THR A 74 -1.43 -3.41 35.94
C THR A 74 -0.06 -3.11 36.56
N PRO A 75 0.68 -4.13 37.02
CA PRO A 75 2.11 -3.95 37.25
C PRO A 75 2.77 -3.61 35.92
N GLY A 76 3.48 -2.48 35.90
CA GLY A 76 4.25 -1.89 34.79
C GLY A 76 4.58 -2.85 33.66
N ALA A 77 3.68 -2.94 32.69
CA ALA A 77 3.95 -3.58 31.41
C ALA A 77 4.89 -2.64 30.64
N ASP A 78 6.18 -2.79 30.90
CA ASP A 78 7.25 -2.27 30.04
C ASP A 78 6.86 -2.57 28.58
N LEU A 79 6.79 -1.53 27.74
CA LEU A 79 6.39 -1.61 26.34
C LEU A 79 7.24 -2.65 25.57
N ARG A 80 8.46 -2.94 26.02
CA ARG A 80 9.33 -3.98 25.44
C ARG A 80 8.87 -5.41 25.76
N ALA A 81 8.11 -5.60 26.84
CA ALA A 81 7.44 -6.85 27.17
C ALA A 81 6.05 -6.96 26.49
N PHE A 82 5.42 -5.83 26.17
CA PHE A 82 4.11 -5.78 25.50
C PHE A 82 4.19 -5.84 23.96
N MET A 83 5.25 -5.34 23.32
CA MET A 83 5.39 -5.43 21.85
C MET A 83 5.46 -6.87 21.30
N PRO A 84 6.21 -7.82 21.90
CA PRO A 84 6.10 -9.24 21.56
C PRO A 84 4.68 -9.78 21.82
N SER A 85 3.94 -9.12 22.71
CA SER A 85 2.59 -9.50 23.07
C SER A 85 1.53 -9.00 22.10
N VAL A 86 1.75 -7.95 21.28
CA VAL A 86 0.79 -7.53 20.23
C VAL A 86 0.78 -8.53 19.08
N ASP A 87 1.96 -9.02 18.68
CA ASP A 87 2.05 -10.19 17.80
C ASP A 87 1.42 -11.42 18.47
N SER A 88 1.61 -11.62 19.77
CA SER A 88 0.91 -12.67 20.52
C SER A 88 -0.60 -12.43 20.64
N LEU A 89 -1.08 -11.19 20.67
CA LEU A 89 -2.49 -10.80 20.80
C LEU A 89 -3.18 -10.98 19.46
N ILE A 90 -2.51 -10.65 18.36
CA ILE A 90 -2.92 -10.98 16.98
C ILE A 90 -2.89 -12.50 16.77
N VAL A 91 -1.92 -13.22 17.34
CA VAL A 91 -1.86 -14.68 17.32
C VAL A 91 -2.95 -15.32 18.20
N ASN A 92 -3.30 -14.72 19.34
CA ASN A 92 -4.28 -15.22 20.32
C ASN A 92 -5.75 -14.84 19.98
N LEU A 93 -6.01 -13.65 19.45
CA LEU A 93 -7.30 -13.23 18.85
C LEU A 93 -7.48 -13.85 17.45
N GLY A 94 -6.39 -14.30 16.85
CA GLY A 94 -6.32 -14.88 15.53
C GLY A 94 -6.15 -13.84 14.40
N PRO A 95 -5.80 -14.29 13.18
CA PRO A 95 -5.50 -13.48 11.98
C PRO A 95 -6.71 -12.69 11.44
N LEU A 96 -7.75 -12.58 12.22
CA LEU A 96 -9.09 -12.19 11.83
C LEU A 96 -9.54 -10.93 12.56
N ALA A 97 -9.14 -10.79 13.82
CA ALA A 97 -8.90 -9.48 14.39
C ALA A 97 -7.94 -8.66 13.50
N ALA A 98 -6.90 -9.29 12.93
CA ALA A 98 -5.96 -8.60 12.04
C ALA A 98 -6.51 -8.25 10.64
N GLN A 99 -7.67 -8.76 10.25
CA GLN A 99 -8.29 -8.55 8.93
C GLN A 99 -9.59 -7.73 8.98
N ASP A 100 -10.15 -7.53 10.17
CA ASP A 100 -11.31 -6.66 10.36
C ASP A 100 -10.91 -5.17 10.21
N PRO A 101 -11.55 -4.38 9.33
CA PRO A 101 -11.14 -3.00 9.08
C PRO A 101 -11.26 -2.06 10.30
N SER A 102 -12.11 -2.37 11.28
CA SER A 102 -12.22 -1.61 12.53
C SER A 102 -11.12 -2.00 13.53
N MET A 103 -10.73 -3.27 13.55
CA MET A 103 -9.57 -3.77 14.31
C MET A 103 -8.22 -3.37 13.69
N GLN A 104 -8.09 -3.33 12.37
CA GLN A 104 -6.88 -2.84 11.69
C GLN A 104 -6.62 -1.37 11.98
N ARG A 105 -7.69 -0.55 12.03
CA ARG A 105 -7.61 0.84 12.46
C ARG A 105 -7.15 0.96 13.91
N LEU A 106 -7.71 0.15 14.80
CA LEU A 106 -7.26 0.06 16.19
C LEU A 106 -5.78 -0.33 16.29
N PHE A 107 -5.32 -1.33 15.54
CA PHE A 107 -3.92 -1.74 15.55
C PHE A 107 -2.98 -0.68 14.95
N ALA A 108 -3.43 0.08 13.96
CA ALA A 108 -2.67 1.16 13.35
C ALA A 108 -2.49 2.38 14.28
N GLY A 109 -3.43 2.61 15.21
CA GLY A 109 -3.35 3.70 16.20
C GLY A 109 -2.31 3.48 17.30
N ILE A 110 -1.99 2.22 17.62
CA ILE A 110 -0.99 1.85 18.65
C ILE A 110 0.41 2.39 18.33
N PRO A 111 1.02 2.11 17.16
CA PRO A 111 2.34 2.66 16.82
C PRO A 111 2.32 4.17 16.56
N GLN A 112 1.15 4.77 16.33
CA GLN A 112 0.97 6.22 16.16
C GLN A 112 0.87 6.98 17.49
N GLY A 113 0.82 6.25 18.61
CA GLY A 113 0.74 6.84 19.94
C GLY A 113 -0.66 7.34 20.31
N GLU A 114 -1.70 6.93 19.57
CA GLU A 114 -3.09 7.35 19.83
C GLU A 114 -3.61 6.89 21.20
N PHE A 115 -3.02 5.82 21.75
CA PHE A 115 -3.35 5.27 23.05
C PHE A 115 -2.24 5.54 24.07
N LEU A 116 -1.47 6.62 23.93
CA LEU A 116 -0.45 7.01 24.91
C LEU A 116 -0.92 8.21 25.74
N LEU A 117 -0.80 8.08 27.04
CA LEU A 117 -0.92 9.17 28.00
C LEU A 117 0.28 10.14 27.85
N PRO A 118 0.16 11.40 28.31
CA PRO A 118 1.24 12.39 28.23
C PRO A 118 2.55 11.98 28.92
N ASN A 119 2.49 11.03 29.85
CA ASN A 119 3.65 10.46 30.54
C ASN A 119 4.32 9.30 29.76
N GLY A 120 3.82 8.98 28.55
CA GLY A 120 4.32 7.91 27.71
C GLY A 120 3.81 6.51 28.07
N GLU A 121 2.91 6.39 29.05
CA GLU A 121 2.24 5.13 29.38
C GLU A 121 1.06 4.87 28.45
N ILE A 122 0.68 3.61 28.25
CA ILE A 122 -0.50 3.28 27.43
C ILE A 122 -1.77 3.61 28.23
N ASP A 123 -2.65 4.40 27.61
CA ASP A 123 -4.03 4.54 28.02
C ASP A 123 -4.80 3.25 27.68
N VAL A 124 -4.68 2.27 28.59
CA VAL A 124 -5.32 0.95 28.46
C VAL A 124 -6.84 1.09 28.32
N LEU A 125 -7.41 2.14 28.92
CA LEU A 125 -8.84 2.42 28.83
C LEU A 125 -9.24 2.84 27.42
N ALA A 126 -8.50 3.77 26.82
CA ALA A 126 -8.72 4.18 25.44
C ALA A 126 -8.60 3.00 24.48
N LEU A 127 -7.60 2.13 24.68
CA LEU A 127 -7.38 0.94 23.85
C LEU A 127 -8.50 -0.11 24.00
N GLU A 128 -8.93 -0.41 25.23
CA GLU A 128 -10.01 -1.37 25.48
C GLU A 128 -11.36 -0.86 24.95
N THR A 129 -11.60 0.44 25.07
CA THR A 129 -12.81 1.09 24.54
C THR A 129 -12.84 1.01 23.03
N ALA A 130 -11.74 1.36 22.37
CA ALA A 130 -11.62 1.24 20.93
C ALA A 130 -11.82 -0.22 20.48
N TYR A 131 -11.34 -1.20 21.25
CA TYR A 131 -11.51 -2.62 20.95
C TYR A 131 -13.00 -3.02 21.01
N ARG A 132 -13.71 -2.59 22.06
CA ARG A 132 -15.14 -2.90 22.23
C ARG A 132 -16.05 -2.16 21.24
N GLN A 133 -15.55 -1.11 20.61
CA GLN A 133 -16.25 -0.38 19.54
C GLN A 133 -16.06 -1.01 18.15
N THR A 134 -15.20 -2.03 18.03
CA THR A 134 -15.02 -2.70 16.74
C THR A 134 -16.25 -3.50 16.33
N ASP A 135 -16.50 -3.55 15.02
CA ASP A 135 -17.56 -4.38 14.44
C ASP A 135 -17.30 -5.86 14.72
N TYR A 136 -16.03 -6.24 14.80
CA TYR A 136 -15.57 -7.54 15.28
C TYR A 136 -16.08 -7.85 16.70
N TYR A 137 -15.85 -6.97 17.67
CA TYR A 137 -16.29 -7.19 19.05
C TYR A 137 -17.81 -7.21 19.17
N ASN A 138 -18.51 -6.30 18.50
CA ASN A 138 -19.97 -6.21 18.54
C ASN A 138 -20.67 -7.43 17.94
N SER A 139 -20.14 -7.97 16.84
CA SER A 139 -20.69 -9.17 16.20
C SER A 139 -20.44 -10.44 17.04
N THR A 140 -19.24 -10.60 17.61
CA THR A 140 -18.91 -11.73 18.48
C THR A 140 -19.67 -11.69 19.81
N THR A 141 -19.77 -10.53 20.45
CA THR A 141 -20.42 -10.38 21.75
C THR A 141 -21.94 -10.58 21.65
N ASN A 142 -22.58 -10.06 20.59
CA ASN A 142 -24.01 -10.29 20.38
C ASN A 142 -24.33 -11.76 20.09
N LYS A 143 -23.51 -12.47 19.30
CA LYS A 143 -23.68 -13.91 19.09
C LYS A 143 -23.49 -14.71 20.38
N ALA A 144 -22.45 -14.42 21.17
CA ALA A 144 -22.22 -15.07 22.45
C ALA A 144 -23.35 -14.83 23.46
N ARG A 145 -23.90 -13.61 23.51
CA ARG A 145 -25.05 -13.25 24.34
C ARG A 145 -26.30 -14.03 23.93
N LEU A 146 -26.67 -13.96 22.64
CA LEU A 146 -27.81 -14.71 22.09
C LEU A 146 -27.66 -16.22 22.35
N TRP A 147 -26.46 -16.76 22.17
CA TRP A 147 -26.17 -18.16 22.48
C TRP A 147 -26.40 -18.52 23.95
N SER A 148 -25.96 -17.65 24.88
CA SER A 148 -26.13 -17.87 26.32
C SER A 148 -27.58 -17.81 26.77
N GLU A 149 -28.39 -16.95 26.13
CA GLU A 149 -29.82 -16.75 26.40
C GLU A 149 -30.73 -17.79 25.69
N SER A 150 -30.20 -18.51 24.69
CA SER A 150 -30.95 -19.50 23.90
C SER A 150 -31.12 -20.83 24.63
N SER A 151 -32.28 -21.46 24.46
CA SER A 151 -32.54 -22.85 24.84
C SER A 151 -31.73 -23.83 24.00
N ASP A 152 -31.62 -25.09 24.46
CA ASP A 152 -30.88 -26.12 23.71
C ASP A 152 -31.48 -26.40 22.33
N ALA A 153 -32.81 -26.29 22.19
CA ALA A 153 -33.48 -26.43 20.89
C ALA A 153 -33.12 -25.26 19.94
N GLU A 154 -33.10 -24.02 20.45
CA GLU A 154 -32.72 -22.84 19.67
C GLU A 154 -31.24 -22.87 19.28
N ARG A 155 -30.36 -23.35 20.17
CA ARG A 155 -28.95 -23.57 19.86
C ARG A 155 -28.76 -24.59 18.74
N GLN A 156 -29.54 -25.68 18.73
CA GLN A 156 -29.48 -26.64 17.62
C GLN A 156 -29.94 -26.04 16.30
N VAL A 157 -30.96 -25.19 16.30
CA VAL A 157 -31.40 -24.45 15.10
C VAL A 157 -30.30 -23.48 14.63
N GLN A 158 -29.66 -22.74 15.53
CA GLN A 158 -28.54 -21.84 15.19
C GLN A 158 -27.37 -22.61 14.57
N VAL A 159 -27.00 -23.76 15.13
CA VAL A 159 -25.96 -24.63 14.56
C VAL A 159 -26.35 -25.15 13.17
N ALA A 160 -27.61 -25.55 12.97
CA ALA A 160 -28.10 -26.01 11.66
C ALA A 160 -28.08 -24.88 10.60
N ASN A 161 -28.42 -23.66 10.99
CA ASN A 161 -28.32 -22.48 10.12
C ASN A 161 -26.87 -22.21 9.71
N GLU A 162 -25.94 -22.21 10.68
CA GLU A 162 -24.51 -21.98 10.40
C GLU A 162 -23.90 -23.14 9.57
N LEU A 163 -24.37 -24.38 9.73
CA LEU A 163 -24.00 -25.49 8.84
C LEU A 163 -24.44 -25.25 7.39
N SER A 164 -25.62 -24.66 7.20
CA SER A 164 -26.15 -24.33 5.88
C SER A 164 -25.30 -23.23 5.23
N THR A 165 -24.91 -22.22 6.00
CA THR A 165 -23.95 -21.20 5.57
C THR A 165 -22.59 -21.80 5.20
N ILE A 166 -22.06 -22.73 6.01
CA ILE A 166 -20.81 -23.44 5.70
C ILE A 166 -20.92 -24.20 4.37
N ALA A 167 -22.04 -24.90 4.13
CA ALA A 167 -22.27 -25.65 2.90
C ALA A 167 -22.32 -24.73 1.66
N GLU A 168 -22.97 -23.57 1.77
CA GLU A 168 -23.00 -22.57 0.71
C GLU A 168 -21.60 -22.02 0.39
N LEU A 169 -20.82 -21.67 1.41
CA LEU A 169 -19.45 -21.20 1.25
C LEU A 169 -18.55 -22.30 0.67
N TRP A 170 -18.73 -23.54 1.09
CA TRP A 170 -18.01 -24.68 0.53
C TRP A 170 -18.22 -24.76 -0.97
N ARG A 171 -19.48 -24.67 -1.42
CA ARG A 171 -19.81 -24.63 -2.86
C ARG A 171 -19.13 -23.47 -3.58
N ILE A 172 -19.15 -22.27 -3.01
CA ILE A 172 -18.59 -21.06 -3.64
C ILE A 172 -17.09 -21.21 -3.89
N PHE A 173 -16.33 -21.70 -2.91
CA PHE A 173 -14.87 -21.74 -3.00
C PHE A 173 -14.33 -23.04 -3.60
N THR A 174 -14.97 -24.17 -3.34
CA THR A 174 -14.54 -25.49 -3.85
C THR A 174 -15.21 -25.87 -5.17
N GLY A 175 -16.38 -25.30 -5.47
CA GLY A 175 -17.21 -25.68 -6.62
C GLY A 175 -18.02 -26.96 -6.41
N GLN A 176 -17.88 -27.63 -5.27
CA GLN A 176 -18.57 -28.89 -4.98
C GLN A 176 -19.92 -28.62 -4.31
N ASN A 177 -20.97 -29.22 -4.85
CA ASN A 177 -22.28 -29.24 -4.18
C ASN A 177 -22.27 -30.30 -3.09
N VAL A 178 -22.50 -29.87 -1.86
CA VAL A 178 -22.67 -30.72 -0.68
C VAL A 178 -24.13 -30.69 -0.25
N THR A 179 -24.72 -31.87 -0.05
CA THR A 179 -26.04 -32.00 0.56
C THR A 179 -25.83 -32.33 2.03
N LEU A 180 -26.30 -31.45 2.92
CA LEU A 180 -26.25 -31.70 4.35
C LEU A 180 -27.18 -32.87 4.71
N PRO A 181 -26.76 -33.79 5.60
CA PRO A 181 -27.64 -34.83 6.12
C PRO A 181 -28.82 -34.27 6.91
N ASP A 182 -29.92 -35.03 6.98
CA ASP A 182 -31.15 -34.61 7.66
C ASP A 182 -30.99 -34.59 9.20
N THR A 183 -30.00 -35.32 9.73
CA THR A 183 -29.73 -35.38 11.16
C THR A 183 -28.27 -35.08 11.52
N MET A 184 -28.05 -34.53 12.73
CA MET A 184 -26.70 -34.25 13.24
C MET A 184 -25.86 -35.52 13.47
N ALA A 185 -26.51 -36.66 13.74
CA ALA A 185 -25.81 -37.93 13.93
C ALA A 185 -25.22 -38.43 12.60
N GLU A 186 -25.98 -38.35 11.51
CA GLU A 186 -25.51 -38.70 10.17
C GLU A 186 -24.40 -37.76 9.68
N LEU A 187 -24.40 -36.50 10.14
CA LEU A 187 -23.34 -35.54 9.85
C LEU A 187 -22.01 -35.94 10.53
N ASP A 188 -22.05 -36.39 11.78
CA ASP A 188 -20.84 -36.78 12.52
C ASP A 188 -20.26 -38.12 12.02
N ASP A 189 -21.12 -39.04 11.59
CA ASP A 189 -20.71 -40.35 11.06
C ASP A 189 -20.12 -40.27 9.64
N ASN A 190 -20.35 -39.18 8.92
CA ASN A 190 -19.88 -39.01 7.54
C ASN A 190 -18.46 -38.39 7.50
N PRO A 191 -17.46 -39.10 6.95
CA PRO A 191 -16.08 -38.60 6.86
C PRO A 191 -15.94 -37.28 6.09
N MET A 192 -16.85 -36.98 5.15
CA MET A 192 -16.85 -35.74 4.37
C MET A 192 -17.11 -34.50 5.24
N PHE A 193 -17.98 -34.64 6.25
CA PHE A 193 -18.41 -33.55 7.11
C PHE A 193 -17.63 -33.51 8.43
N LYS A 194 -16.52 -34.25 8.53
CA LYS A 194 -15.69 -34.30 9.73
C LYS A 194 -15.25 -32.89 10.14
N GLY A 195 -15.62 -32.49 11.36
CA GLY A 195 -15.32 -31.17 11.93
C GLY A 195 -16.25 -30.03 11.50
N TRP A 196 -17.22 -30.26 10.62
CA TRP A 196 -18.18 -29.23 10.20
C TRP A 196 -19.08 -28.80 11.36
N ARG A 197 -19.55 -29.76 12.16
CA ARG A 197 -20.36 -29.51 13.35
C ARG A 197 -19.62 -28.61 14.35
N ASP A 198 -18.36 -28.92 14.62
CA ASP A 198 -17.53 -28.13 15.54
C ASP A 198 -17.34 -26.70 15.04
N LYS A 199 -17.16 -26.52 13.73
CA LYS A 199 -17.03 -25.19 13.11
C LYS A 199 -18.34 -24.40 13.15
N ALA A 200 -19.47 -25.05 12.88
CA ALA A 200 -20.78 -24.43 13.01
C ALA A 200 -21.08 -24.04 14.46
N TYR A 201 -20.69 -24.87 15.42
CA TYR A 201 -20.83 -24.58 16.84
C TYR A 201 -19.99 -23.37 17.26
N GLN A 202 -18.71 -23.33 16.86
CA GLN A 202 -17.83 -22.19 17.12
C GLN A 202 -18.36 -20.90 16.47
N LEU A 203 -18.96 -20.99 15.28
CA LEU A 203 -19.52 -19.84 14.56
C LEU A 203 -20.82 -19.33 15.21
N ALA A 204 -21.70 -20.24 15.62
CA ALA A 204 -22.95 -19.93 16.31
C ALA A 204 -22.70 -19.31 17.69
N GLN A 205 -21.67 -19.78 18.40
CA GLN A 205 -21.22 -19.21 19.67
C GLN A 205 -20.54 -17.84 19.54
N GLY A 206 -20.18 -17.42 18.32
CA GLY A 206 -19.35 -16.25 18.09
C GLY A 206 -17.86 -16.45 18.42
N PHE A 207 -17.44 -17.66 18.80
CA PHE A 207 -16.04 -17.99 19.08
C PHE A 207 -15.15 -17.83 17.84
N ILE A 208 -15.70 -18.13 16.66
CA ILE A 208 -15.12 -17.74 15.37
C ILE A 208 -16.17 -16.95 14.58
N ASN A 209 -15.72 -16.14 13.62
CA ASN A 209 -16.62 -15.51 12.64
C ASN A 209 -16.45 -16.17 11.25
N GLN A 210 -17.26 -15.72 10.28
CA GLN A 210 -17.28 -16.30 8.93
C GLN A 210 -15.96 -16.13 8.18
N ALA A 211 -15.23 -15.03 8.36
CA ALA A 211 -13.93 -14.86 7.72
C ALA A 211 -12.86 -15.78 8.34
N THR A 212 -12.92 -16.13 9.63
CA THR A 212 -11.99 -17.11 10.25
C THR A 212 -12.22 -18.48 9.64
N LEU A 213 -13.49 -18.85 9.52
CA LEU A 213 -13.91 -20.08 8.88
C LEU A 213 -13.37 -20.14 7.43
N LEU A 214 -13.49 -19.06 6.67
CA LEU A 214 -13.00 -18.99 5.29
C LEU A 214 -11.48 -19.10 5.22
N ASN A 215 -10.73 -18.24 5.90
CA ASN A 215 -9.29 -18.10 5.69
C ASN A 215 -8.47 -19.22 6.35
N LYS A 216 -8.92 -19.75 7.49
CA LYS A 216 -8.18 -20.81 8.21
C LYS A 216 -8.57 -22.23 7.83
N TRP A 217 -9.73 -22.42 7.20
CA TRP A 217 -10.25 -23.75 6.95
C TRP A 217 -10.71 -23.92 5.52
N LEU A 218 -11.62 -23.08 5.04
CA LEU A 218 -12.27 -23.31 3.76
C LEU A 218 -11.38 -23.02 2.55
N GLN A 219 -10.62 -21.91 2.57
CA GLN A 219 -9.66 -21.56 1.51
C GLN A 219 -8.48 -22.55 1.41
N PRO A 220 -7.78 -22.93 2.51
CA PRO A 220 -6.74 -23.96 2.43
C PRO A 220 -7.26 -25.30 1.90
N MET A 221 -8.49 -25.69 2.26
CA MET A 221 -9.11 -26.90 1.73
C MET A 221 -9.47 -26.74 0.24
N ALA A 222 -9.96 -25.57 -0.17
CA ALA A 222 -10.29 -25.29 -1.57
C ALA A 222 -9.03 -25.26 -2.46
N GLU A 223 -7.90 -24.76 -1.95
CA GLU A 223 -6.63 -24.73 -2.68
C GLU A 223 -6.08 -26.15 -2.96
N GLN A 224 -6.30 -27.09 -2.05
CA GLN A 224 -5.94 -28.50 -2.24
C GLN A 224 -6.80 -29.21 -3.29
N ILE A 225 -7.97 -28.65 -3.64
CA ILE A 225 -8.86 -29.20 -4.67
C ILE A 225 -8.45 -28.62 -6.02
N GLU A 226 -7.88 -29.47 -6.87
CA GLU A 226 -7.48 -29.10 -8.23
C GLU A 226 -8.68 -28.52 -9.02
N GLY A 227 -8.49 -27.32 -9.59
CA GLY A 227 -9.52 -26.66 -10.39
C GLY A 227 -10.66 -26.00 -9.60
N SER A 228 -10.57 -25.91 -8.28
CA SER A 228 -11.56 -25.18 -7.48
C SER A 228 -11.70 -23.72 -7.96
N PRO A 229 -12.89 -23.10 -7.83
CA PRO A 229 -13.08 -21.67 -8.10
C PRO A 229 -12.04 -20.78 -7.40
N TRP A 230 -11.68 -21.08 -6.16
CA TRP A 230 -10.66 -20.35 -5.42
C TRP A 230 -9.26 -20.51 -6.03
N SER A 231 -8.85 -21.75 -6.32
CA SER A 231 -7.56 -22.03 -6.97
C SER A 231 -7.45 -21.34 -8.34
N ARG A 232 -8.54 -21.37 -9.13
CA ARG A 232 -8.59 -20.67 -10.43
C ARG A 232 -8.43 -19.17 -10.30
N ARG A 233 -9.13 -18.56 -9.34
CA ARG A 233 -9.00 -17.13 -9.06
C ARG A 233 -7.58 -16.75 -8.66
N LEU A 234 -6.93 -17.53 -7.79
CA LEU A 234 -5.55 -17.27 -7.38
C LEU A 234 -4.58 -17.35 -8.56
N LEU A 235 -4.76 -18.34 -9.44
CA LEU A 235 -3.97 -18.46 -10.68
C LEU A 235 -4.22 -17.30 -11.65
N GLU A 236 -5.45 -16.78 -11.72
CA GLU A 236 -5.78 -15.61 -12.53
C GLU A 236 -5.14 -14.34 -11.97
N GLU A 237 -5.18 -14.14 -10.65
CA GLU A 237 -4.54 -13.02 -9.95
C GLU A 237 -3.00 -13.05 -10.13
N GLU A 238 -2.38 -14.23 -10.03
CA GLU A 238 -0.94 -14.41 -10.31
C GLU A 238 -0.58 -14.10 -11.77
N ARG A 239 -1.43 -14.52 -12.72
CA ARG A 239 -1.23 -14.22 -14.15
C ARG A 239 -1.37 -12.73 -14.43
N ALA A 240 -2.38 -12.08 -13.84
CA ALA A 240 -2.60 -10.65 -13.97
C ALA A 240 -1.40 -9.86 -13.42
N GLY A 241 -0.91 -10.20 -12.23
CA GLY A 241 0.28 -9.54 -11.66
C GLY A 241 1.54 -9.73 -12.51
N LYS A 242 1.73 -10.91 -13.11
CA LYS A 242 2.86 -11.14 -14.05
C LYS A 242 2.71 -10.33 -15.34
N GLN A 243 1.49 -10.20 -15.86
CA GLN A 243 1.22 -9.43 -17.07
C GLN A 243 1.49 -7.94 -16.84
N GLU A 244 1.04 -7.38 -15.71
CA GLU A 244 1.29 -5.99 -15.34
C GLU A 244 2.80 -5.66 -15.28
N VAL A 245 3.61 -6.58 -14.74
CA VAL A 245 5.08 -6.41 -14.71
C VAL A 245 5.69 -6.41 -16.12
N ILE A 246 5.23 -7.31 -17.00
CA ILE A 246 5.70 -7.38 -18.40
C ILE A 246 5.32 -6.11 -19.16
N ASP A 247 4.09 -5.62 -18.96
CA ASP A 247 3.61 -4.40 -19.59
C ASP A 247 4.43 -3.18 -19.12
N LEU A 248 4.79 -3.13 -17.83
CA LEU A 248 5.66 -2.10 -17.29
C LEU A 248 7.07 -2.13 -17.89
N GLU A 249 7.70 -3.30 -18.02
CA GLU A 249 9.02 -3.39 -18.65
C GLU A 249 9.00 -2.97 -20.12
N THR A 250 7.95 -3.37 -20.84
CA THR A 250 7.73 -2.98 -22.24
C THR A 250 7.60 -1.46 -22.35
N LYS A 251 6.74 -0.84 -21.52
CA LYS A 251 6.56 0.61 -21.49
C LYS A 251 7.82 1.37 -21.11
N LYS A 252 8.62 0.87 -20.16
CA LYS A 252 9.93 1.46 -19.84
C LYS A 252 10.88 1.48 -21.04
N GLY A 253 10.84 0.45 -21.88
CA GLY A 253 11.59 0.41 -23.14
C GLY A 253 11.15 1.50 -24.11
N GLU A 254 9.85 1.59 -24.37
CA GLU A 254 9.25 2.60 -25.25
C GLU A 254 9.57 4.03 -24.79
N ILE A 255 9.43 4.31 -23.50
CA ILE A 255 9.72 5.64 -22.91
C ILE A 255 11.19 6.01 -23.09
N ARG A 256 12.10 5.04 -22.91
CA ARG A 256 13.54 5.27 -23.15
C ARG A 256 13.80 5.60 -24.61
N ASP A 257 13.17 4.88 -25.54
CA ASP A 257 13.32 5.11 -26.97
C ASP A 257 12.75 6.46 -27.41
N ILE A 258 11.61 6.87 -26.85
CA ILE A 258 11.04 8.21 -27.08
C ILE A 258 11.99 9.28 -26.53
N GLY A 259 12.47 9.14 -25.28
CA GLY A 259 13.44 10.06 -24.70
C GLY A 259 14.69 10.21 -25.56
N ASN A 260 15.26 9.10 -26.02
CA ASN A 260 16.41 9.08 -26.93
C ASN A 260 16.12 9.79 -28.26
N ARG A 261 14.90 9.61 -28.82
CA ARG A 261 14.45 10.27 -30.05
C ARG A 261 14.41 11.79 -29.91
N TYR A 262 14.05 12.28 -28.74
CA TYR A 262 14.06 13.71 -28.37
C TYR A 262 15.41 14.18 -27.80
N GLY A 263 16.46 13.34 -27.84
CA GLY A 263 17.82 13.71 -27.44
C GLY A 263 17.99 13.88 -25.93
N LEU A 264 17.19 13.15 -25.14
CA LEU A 264 17.17 13.20 -23.68
C LEU A 264 17.64 11.88 -23.07
N SER A 265 18.59 11.97 -22.14
CA SER A 265 18.99 10.84 -21.30
C SER A 265 18.14 10.79 -20.03
N LEU A 266 17.01 10.08 -20.09
CA LEU A 266 16.10 9.94 -18.96
C LEU A 266 16.70 9.04 -17.86
N SER A 267 16.53 9.42 -16.59
CA SER A 267 16.90 8.58 -15.46
C SER A 267 15.97 7.38 -15.33
N ASN A 268 16.46 6.28 -14.74
CA ASN A 268 15.63 5.09 -14.48
C ASN A 268 14.42 5.40 -13.59
N GLU A 269 14.55 6.38 -12.69
CA GLU A 269 13.45 6.87 -11.85
C GLU A 269 12.37 7.54 -12.69
N MET A 270 12.74 8.44 -13.62
CA MET A 270 11.77 9.08 -14.50
C MET A 270 11.11 8.08 -15.46
N ILE A 271 11.88 7.14 -16.01
CA ILE A 271 11.36 6.08 -16.88
C ILE A 271 10.35 5.20 -16.13
N THR A 272 10.65 4.85 -14.88
CA THR A 272 9.73 4.06 -14.04
C THR A 272 8.48 4.85 -13.69
N LYS A 273 8.63 6.13 -13.35
CA LYS A 273 7.50 7.02 -13.08
C LYS A 273 6.56 7.10 -14.28
N TYR A 274 7.07 7.47 -15.45
CA TYR A 274 6.23 7.58 -16.65
C TYR A 274 5.61 6.23 -17.06
N GLY A 275 6.32 5.11 -16.85
CA GLY A 275 5.77 3.78 -17.10
C GLY A 275 4.55 3.48 -16.22
N ASN A 276 4.64 3.80 -14.93
CA ASN A 276 3.52 3.65 -14.01
C ASN A 276 2.37 4.62 -14.35
N ASP A 277 2.68 5.89 -14.65
CA ASP A 277 1.68 6.90 -14.99
C ASP A 277 0.89 6.48 -16.26
N ILE A 278 1.54 5.88 -17.27
CA ILE A 278 0.88 5.38 -18.48
C ILE A 278 0.00 4.16 -18.19
N ILE A 279 0.48 3.18 -17.42
CA ILE A 279 -0.29 1.97 -17.06
C ILE A 279 -1.53 2.34 -16.24
N ASN A 280 -1.40 3.32 -15.35
CA ASN A 280 -2.47 3.82 -14.52
C ASN A 280 -3.42 4.79 -15.26
N ASN A 281 -3.20 5.05 -16.55
CA ASN A 281 -3.95 6.03 -17.36
C ASN A 281 -3.90 7.46 -16.79
N GLU A 282 -2.84 7.81 -16.06
CA GLU A 282 -2.58 9.15 -15.54
C GLU A 282 -1.81 10.03 -16.53
N LEU A 283 -1.18 9.41 -17.54
CA LEU A 283 -0.43 10.06 -18.61
C LEU A 283 -0.66 9.32 -19.93
N SER A 284 -0.94 10.04 -21.01
CA SER A 284 -0.96 9.42 -22.35
C SER A 284 0.43 9.43 -23.02
N ASP A 285 0.63 8.54 -24.00
CA ASP A 285 1.88 8.53 -24.80
C ASP A 285 2.09 9.88 -25.53
N GLU A 286 1.01 10.54 -25.97
CA GLU A 286 1.04 11.85 -26.64
C GLU A 286 1.44 12.98 -25.69
N GLU A 287 0.90 12.98 -24.47
CA GLU A 287 1.26 13.94 -23.42
C GLU A 287 2.72 13.77 -22.98
N LEU A 288 3.22 12.53 -22.96
CA LEU A 288 4.63 12.25 -22.71
C LEU A 288 5.51 12.82 -23.83
N GLU A 289 5.18 12.57 -25.10
CA GLU A 289 5.95 13.12 -26.22
C GLU A 289 5.98 14.65 -26.18
N GLN A 290 4.87 15.31 -25.87
CA GLN A 290 4.83 16.77 -25.72
C GLN A 290 5.77 17.25 -24.59
N LYS A 291 5.72 16.62 -23.41
CA LYS A 291 6.60 16.97 -22.28
C LYS A 291 8.07 16.79 -22.62
N LEU A 292 8.40 15.73 -23.36
CA LEU A 292 9.77 15.46 -23.78
C LEU A 292 10.23 16.42 -24.89
N ASP A 293 9.35 16.84 -25.79
CA ASP A 293 9.66 17.90 -26.77
C ASP A 293 9.97 19.23 -26.06
N GLU A 294 9.15 19.62 -25.08
CA GLU A 294 9.37 20.81 -24.27
C GLU A 294 10.73 20.79 -23.55
N GLN A 295 11.09 19.65 -22.94
CA GLN A 295 12.41 19.47 -22.32
C GLN A 295 13.55 19.49 -23.34
N SER A 296 13.35 18.88 -24.52
CA SER A 296 14.32 18.88 -25.61
C SER A 296 14.60 20.30 -26.11
N LEU A 297 13.57 21.14 -26.23
CA LEU A 297 13.70 22.55 -26.63
C LEU A 297 14.48 23.38 -25.61
N VAL A 298 14.46 23.02 -24.33
CA VAL A 298 15.32 23.66 -23.31
C VAL A 298 16.79 23.35 -23.56
N LEU A 299 17.13 22.12 -23.92
CA LEU A 299 18.51 21.71 -24.22
C LEU A 299 18.98 22.16 -25.60
N TYR A 300 18.07 22.22 -26.57
CA TYR A 300 18.35 22.55 -27.96
C TYR A 300 17.42 23.68 -28.43
N PRO A 301 17.68 24.94 -28.04
CA PRO A 301 16.75 26.06 -28.27
C PRO A 301 16.49 26.38 -29.74
N ASN A 302 17.39 25.95 -30.64
CA ASN A 302 17.30 26.18 -32.08
C ASN A 302 16.62 25.03 -32.84
N LYS A 303 16.19 23.97 -32.13
CA LYS A 303 15.41 22.87 -32.72
C LYS A 303 13.99 23.36 -33.03
N PRO A 304 13.43 23.08 -34.22
CA PRO A 304 12.03 23.38 -34.50
C PRO A 304 11.08 22.67 -33.53
N ILE A 305 9.98 23.33 -33.17
CA ILE A 305 8.92 22.76 -32.33
C ILE A 305 8.30 21.55 -33.06
N GLY A 306 8.07 20.45 -32.34
CA GLY A 306 7.48 19.22 -32.90
C GLY A 306 8.39 18.43 -33.83
N MET A 307 9.66 18.83 -33.99
CA MET A 307 10.65 18.05 -34.72
C MET A 307 11.48 17.22 -33.74
N ASP A 308 11.65 15.92 -34.01
CA ASP A 308 12.51 15.08 -33.19
C ASP A 308 14.00 15.50 -33.28
N TRP A 309 14.78 15.17 -32.24
CA TRP A 309 16.20 15.54 -32.19
C TRP A 309 17.01 14.85 -33.29
N VAL A 310 16.69 13.60 -33.62
CA VAL A 310 17.42 12.80 -34.61
C VAL A 310 17.38 13.45 -35.99
N THR A 311 16.19 13.90 -36.39
CA THR A 311 15.89 14.58 -37.66
C THR A 311 16.55 15.96 -37.69
N TYR A 312 16.44 16.72 -36.60
CA TYR A 312 17.07 18.03 -36.49
C TYR A 312 18.61 17.95 -36.56
N ALA A 313 19.21 16.99 -35.84
CA ALA A 313 20.66 16.84 -35.72
C ALA A 313 21.31 16.13 -36.92
N ASP A 314 20.54 15.50 -37.82
CA ASP A 314 21.05 14.67 -38.92
C ASP A 314 22.20 15.32 -39.73
N PRO A 315 22.13 16.62 -40.11
CA PRO A 315 23.25 17.26 -40.82
C PRO A 315 24.55 17.29 -40.01
N TRP A 316 24.48 17.59 -38.71
CA TRP A 316 25.65 17.60 -37.82
C TRP A 316 26.16 16.18 -37.55
N ARG A 317 25.24 15.21 -37.36
CA ARG A 317 25.58 13.79 -37.15
C ARG A 317 26.34 13.21 -38.34
N ARG A 318 25.90 13.50 -39.58
CA ARG A 318 26.60 13.08 -40.81
C ARG A 318 28.00 13.65 -40.90
N VAL A 319 28.15 14.95 -40.64
CA VAL A 319 29.44 15.64 -40.67
C VAL A 319 30.39 15.08 -39.61
N HIS A 320 29.87 14.79 -38.42
CA HIS A 320 30.66 14.19 -37.35
C HIS A 320 31.15 12.78 -37.74
N ALA A 321 30.25 11.94 -38.23
CA ALA A 321 30.56 10.60 -38.74
C ALA A 321 31.60 10.65 -39.86
N GLU A 322 31.45 11.58 -40.82
CA GLU A 322 32.38 11.79 -41.92
C GLU A 322 33.77 12.21 -41.40
N LEU A 323 33.86 13.25 -40.59
CA LEU A 323 35.14 13.80 -40.16
C LEU A 323 35.90 12.86 -39.21
N TYR A 324 35.20 12.16 -38.33
CA TYR A 324 35.80 11.20 -37.40
C TYR A 324 35.88 9.77 -37.94
N GLU A 325 35.36 9.51 -39.14
CA GLU A 325 35.30 8.15 -39.74
C GLU A 325 34.60 7.15 -38.82
N THR A 326 33.51 7.58 -38.19
CA THR A 326 32.77 6.82 -37.18
C THR A 326 31.31 6.65 -37.60
N SER A 327 30.56 5.81 -36.88
CA SER A 327 29.11 5.76 -37.01
C SER A 327 28.46 7.08 -36.61
N MET A 328 27.22 7.31 -37.04
CA MET A 328 26.45 8.49 -36.62
C MET A 328 26.36 8.56 -35.09
N PRO A 329 26.84 9.64 -34.46
CA PRO A 329 26.76 9.79 -33.01
C PRO A 329 25.29 9.92 -32.57
N ASP A 330 25.02 9.67 -31.29
CA ASP A 330 23.74 9.97 -30.65
C ASP A 330 23.85 11.28 -29.84
N HIS A 331 22.81 11.59 -29.06
CA HIS A 331 22.74 12.80 -28.26
C HIS A 331 23.69 12.81 -27.05
N THR A 332 24.34 11.68 -26.76
CA THR A 332 25.31 11.57 -25.65
C THR A 332 26.71 12.01 -26.04
N ASP A 333 26.99 12.19 -27.35
CA ASP A 333 28.27 12.73 -27.81
C ASP A 333 28.40 14.21 -27.42
N SER A 334 29.42 14.53 -26.63
CA SER A 334 29.59 15.85 -26.03
C SER A 334 29.87 16.95 -27.05
N ASP A 335 30.59 16.65 -28.14
CA ASP A 335 30.93 17.64 -29.15
C ASP A 335 29.68 18.02 -29.96
N LEU A 336 28.87 17.01 -30.31
CA LEU A 336 27.60 17.23 -30.99
C LEU A 336 26.57 17.94 -30.10
N ALA A 337 26.36 17.44 -28.88
CA ALA A 337 25.37 18.00 -27.96
C ALA A 337 25.65 19.48 -27.69
N LYS A 338 26.92 19.83 -27.47
CA LYS A 338 27.34 21.22 -27.28
C LYS A 338 27.09 22.08 -28.53
N ALA A 339 27.44 21.58 -29.72
CA ALA A 339 27.23 22.34 -30.95
C ALA A 339 25.75 22.65 -31.22
N LEU A 340 24.86 21.69 -30.93
CA LEU A 340 23.42 21.86 -31.08
C LEU A 340 22.84 22.79 -30.00
N ALA A 341 23.29 22.66 -28.75
CA ALA A 341 22.87 23.54 -27.66
C ALA A 341 23.29 25.00 -27.90
N ASP A 342 24.53 25.22 -28.36
CA ASP A 342 25.07 26.55 -28.65
C ASP A 342 24.49 27.17 -29.95
N GLY A 343 23.72 26.41 -30.75
CA GLY A 343 23.21 26.87 -32.03
C GLY A 343 24.29 27.05 -33.10
N SER A 344 25.37 26.28 -33.02
CA SER A 344 26.50 26.39 -33.93
C SER A 344 26.11 26.07 -35.36
N SER A 345 26.50 26.92 -36.31
CA SER A 345 26.35 26.63 -37.72
C SER A 345 27.13 25.36 -38.11
N LEU A 346 26.68 24.64 -39.13
CA LEU A 346 27.36 23.43 -39.62
C LEU A 346 28.79 23.71 -40.09
N SER A 347 29.06 24.92 -40.59
CA SER A 347 30.40 25.36 -40.98
C SER A 347 31.32 25.54 -39.77
N ASP A 348 30.83 26.14 -38.70
CA ASP A 348 31.63 26.36 -37.49
C ASP A 348 31.85 25.07 -36.72
N TYR A 349 30.85 24.18 -36.70
CA TYR A 349 31.00 22.84 -36.16
C TYR A 349 32.13 22.05 -36.85
N ARG A 350 32.19 22.06 -38.19
CA ARG A 350 33.30 21.45 -38.96
C ARG A 350 34.66 21.99 -38.53
N LYS A 351 34.78 23.31 -38.35
CA LYS A 351 36.03 23.94 -37.92
C LYS A 351 36.41 23.52 -36.50
N THR A 352 35.43 23.40 -35.61
CA THR A 352 35.64 22.96 -34.22
C THR A 352 36.16 21.53 -34.18
N ILE A 353 35.52 20.60 -34.91
CA ILE A 353 35.97 19.21 -35.00
C ILE A 353 37.42 19.12 -35.51
N ARG A 354 37.77 19.86 -36.56
CA ARG A 354 39.12 19.85 -37.14
C ARG A 354 40.21 20.38 -36.19
N LYS A 355 39.84 21.08 -35.12
CA LYS A 355 40.78 21.53 -34.09
C LYS A 355 40.98 20.49 -32.97
N THR A 356 40.17 19.43 -32.93
CA THR A 356 40.26 18.40 -31.90
C THR A 356 41.40 17.42 -32.17
N ASN A 357 42.04 16.93 -31.11
CA ASN A 357 43.07 15.88 -31.23
C ASN A 357 42.51 14.57 -31.82
N ARG A 358 41.23 14.29 -31.58
CA ARG A 358 40.54 13.11 -32.12
C ARG A 358 40.52 13.14 -33.65
N TRP A 359 40.39 14.32 -34.26
CA TRP A 359 40.35 14.44 -35.71
C TRP A 359 41.73 14.22 -36.33
N LEU A 360 42.80 14.72 -35.70
CA LEU A 360 44.17 14.55 -36.19
C LEU A 360 44.60 13.08 -36.36
N GLY A 361 43.92 12.15 -35.67
CA GLY A 361 44.16 10.71 -35.80
C GLY A 361 43.53 10.06 -37.05
N THR A 362 42.62 10.73 -37.76
CA THR A 362 41.82 10.14 -38.86
C THR A 362 42.54 10.19 -40.20
N GLN A 363 42.05 9.42 -41.17
CA GLN A 363 42.59 9.39 -42.53
C GLN A 363 42.30 10.72 -43.26
N ASN A 364 41.11 11.28 -43.05
CA ASN A 364 40.69 12.58 -43.53
C ASN A 364 41.61 13.72 -43.07
N ALA A 365 42.10 13.66 -41.82
CA ALA A 365 43.07 14.65 -41.34
C ALA A 365 44.43 14.50 -42.05
N ARG A 366 44.90 13.26 -42.25
CA ARG A 366 46.15 12.99 -42.98
C ARG A 366 46.06 13.51 -44.41
N ASP A 367 44.97 13.22 -45.11
CA ASP A 367 44.75 13.66 -46.50
C ASP A 367 44.69 15.20 -46.60
N SER A 368 44.00 15.85 -45.67
CA SER A 368 43.93 17.31 -45.60
C SER A 368 45.31 17.93 -45.35
N LEU A 369 46.09 17.38 -44.40
CA LEU A 369 47.44 17.87 -44.08
C LEU A 369 48.42 17.67 -45.23
N ILE A 370 48.37 16.51 -45.90
CA ILE A 370 49.22 16.22 -47.07
C ILE A 370 48.87 17.16 -48.23
N SER A 371 47.58 17.40 -48.48
CA SER A 371 47.12 18.34 -49.50
C SER A 371 47.60 19.77 -49.22
N GLU A 372 47.46 20.25 -47.98
CA GLU A 372 47.91 21.58 -47.56
C GLU A 372 49.44 21.72 -47.63
N LEU A 373 50.20 20.71 -47.17
CA LEU A 373 51.66 20.67 -47.29
C LEU A 373 52.12 20.66 -48.75
N SER A 374 51.44 19.90 -49.61
CA SER A 374 51.73 19.87 -51.05
C SER A 374 51.43 21.20 -51.74
N LEU A 375 50.44 21.95 -51.23
CA LEU A 375 50.07 23.27 -51.75
C LEU A 375 51.04 24.35 -51.26
N ALA A 376 51.48 24.26 -50.00
CA ALA A 376 52.53 25.11 -49.43
C ALA A 376 53.89 24.84 -50.10
N GLY A 377 54.26 23.58 -50.32
CA GLY A 377 55.46 23.16 -51.05
C GLY A 377 55.49 23.75 -52.46
N ARG A 378 54.38 23.62 -53.22
CA ARG A 378 54.23 24.24 -54.55
C ARG A 378 54.36 25.76 -54.52
N ARG A 379 53.82 26.43 -53.49
CA ARG A 379 53.98 27.89 -53.31
C ARG A 379 55.40 28.29 -52.93
N MET A 380 56.16 27.39 -52.29
CA MET A 380 57.55 27.60 -51.89
C MET A 380 58.56 27.09 -52.94
N GLY A 381 58.10 26.56 -54.08
CA GLY A 381 58.97 26.11 -55.18
C GLY A 381 59.49 24.67 -55.04
N PHE A 382 58.98 23.90 -54.09
CA PHE A 382 59.26 22.47 -53.96
C PHE A 382 58.14 21.69 -54.68
N GLY A 383 58.47 21.13 -55.84
CA GLY A 383 57.56 20.35 -56.68
C GLY A 383 57.67 18.87 -56.42
#